data_AF-A0AAD2CIN8-F1
#
_entry.id   AF-A0AAD2CIN8-F1
#
_cell.length_a   1.000
_cell.length_b   1.000
_cell.length_c   1.000
_cell.angle_alpha   90.00
_cell.angle_beta   90.00
_cell.angle_gamma   90.00
#
_symmetry.space_group_name_H-M   'P 1'
#
loop_
_entity.id
_entity.type
_entity.pdbx_description
1 polymer ?
#
loop_
_entity_poly.entity_id
_entity_poly.type
_entity_poly.pdbx_seq_one_letter_code
_entity_poly.pdbx_strand_id
1 'polypeptide(L)'
;MTGTKQVNRTVEDLGSAITGSKKRISWTFLFGEEERTVVLLWSKNSGTRQVTEGGNKIDYVYEETKTGNFFFHKWDSRDVKLHIIASSRTPAKCKKVLCDNFIEFELIVNGQPFSKLPHQDGTPLPSEKGPGPHGIFDVVYPQGYDVNFTKEAPCPSHGKGDLHSVVLPSYPPIPAH
;
A
#
# COMPACT_ATOMS: atom_id res chain seq x y z
N MET A 1 -17.52 11.46 -15.63
CA MET A 1 -16.53 10.75 -14.79
C MET A 1 -17.32 9.96 -13.76
N THR A 2 -17.26 8.64 -13.81
CA THR A 2 -17.86 7.78 -12.77
C THR A 2 -17.12 8.06 -11.47
N GLY A 3 -17.84 8.63 -10.49
CA GLY A 3 -17.24 8.94 -9.19
C GLY A 3 -16.81 7.66 -8.49
N THR A 4 -15.55 7.60 -8.04
CA THR A 4 -15.08 6.51 -7.19
C THR A 4 -15.26 6.91 -5.73
N LYS A 5 -15.86 6.05 -4.91
CA LYS A 5 -16.09 6.32 -3.49
C LYS A 5 -15.64 5.15 -2.63
N GLN A 6 -15.06 5.42 -1.47
CA GLN A 6 -14.76 4.37 -0.50
C GLN A 6 -16.02 3.94 0.25
N VAL A 7 -16.22 2.63 0.39
CA VAL A 7 -17.29 2.03 1.18
C VAL A 7 -16.74 1.59 2.52
N ASN A 8 -15.68 0.77 2.51
CA ASN A 8 -15.11 0.21 3.73
C ASN A 8 -13.64 -0.20 3.54
N ARG A 9 -12.87 -0.13 4.62
CA ARG A 9 -11.52 -0.69 4.69
C ARG A 9 -11.36 -1.45 6.01
N THR A 10 -10.98 -2.72 5.93
CA THR A 10 -10.69 -3.54 7.12
C THR A 10 -9.27 -4.08 7.08
N VAL A 11 -8.66 -4.21 8.26
CA VAL A 11 -7.37 -4.86 8.48
C VAL A 11 -7.54 -5.83 9.64
N GLU A 12 -7.60 -7.12 9.34
CA GLU A 12 -7.84 -8.19 10.30
C GLU A 12 -6.57 -9.02 10.52
N ASP A 13 -6.29 -9.37 11.77
CA ASP A 13 -5.27 -10.37 12.10
C ASP A 13 -5.88 -11.78 12.02
N LEU A 14 -5.34 -12.62 11.14
CA LEU A 14 -5.84 -13.98 10.87
C LEU A 14 -5.06 -15.08 11.63
N GLY A 15 -4.03 -14.72 12.38
CA GLY A 15 -3.17 -15.68 13.09
C GLY A 15 -3.68 -16.00 14.49
N SER A 16 -3.93 -17.28 14.79
CA SER A 16 -4.33 -17.74 16.13
C SER A 16 -3.16 -17.98 17.10
N ALA A 17 -1.94 -18.22 16.59
CA ALA A 17 -0.77 -18.56 17.41
C ALA A 17 0.24 -17.40 17.59
N ILE A 18 0.31 -16.47 16.63
CA ILE A 18 1.16 -15.28 16.70
C ILE A 18 0.36 -14.12 16.07
N THR A 19 -0.16 -13.25 16.93
CA THR A 19 -0.87 -12.03 16.52
C THR A 19 -0.02 -11.21 15.54
N GLY A 20 -0.63 -10.70 14.47
CA GLY A 20 0.07 -9.85 13.49
C GLY A 20 0.92 -10.56 12.44
N SER A 21 1.04 -11.89 12.47
CA SER A 21 1.83 -12.67 11.51
C SER A 21 1.11 -12.89 10.17
N LYS A 22 -0.22 -12.99 10.20
CA LYS A 22 -1.08 -13.08 9.02
C LYS A 22 -2.11 -11.97 9.08
N LYS A 23 -2.26 -11.22 8.00
CA LYS A 23 -3.24 -10.15 7.87
C LYS A 23 -4.16 -10.40 6.68
N ARG A 24 -5.42 -10.01 6.82
CA ARG A 24 -6.36 -9.81 5.71
C ARG A 24 -6.67 -8.32 5.65
N ILE A 25 -6.40 -7.73 4.50
CA ILE A 25 -6.71 -6.33 4.23
C ILE A 25 -7.75 -6.32 3.13
N SER A 26 -8.89 -5.69 3.39
CA SER A 26 -10.00 -5.59 2.44
C SER A 26 -10.28 -4.13 2.16
N TRP A 27 -10.45 -3.79 0.88
CA TRP A 27 -10.91 -2.50 0.41
C TRP A 27 -12.17 -2.69 -0.42
N THR A 28 -13.24 -2.02 -0.03
CA THR A 28 -14.50 -1.99 -0.76
C THR A 28 -14.76 -0.57 -1.25
N PHE A 29 -14.96 -0.40 -2.55
CA PHE A 29 -15.22 0.89 -3.19
C PHE A 29 -16.34 0.77 -4.22
N LEU A 30 -17.04 1.88 -4.44
CA LEU A 30 -17.94 2.06 -5.57
C LEU A 30 -17.18 2.61 -6.77
N PHE A 31 -17.41 2.04 -7.94
CA PHE A 31 -16.98 2.58 -9.22
C PHE A 31 -18.21 2.75 -10.12
N GLY A 32 -18.73 3.98 -10.21
CA GLY A 32 -20.06 4.20 -10.78
C GLY A 32 -21.13 3.63 -9.84
N GLU A 33 -21.89 2.65 -10.31
CA GLU A 33 -22.92 1.94 -9.52
C GLU A 33 -22.45 0.56 -9.04
N GLU A 34 -21.26 0.11 -9.47
CA GLU A 34 -20.72 -1.21 -9.11
C GLU A 34 -19.91 -1.13 -7.82
N GLU A 35 -20.26 -1.97 -6.83
CA GLU A 35 -19.44 -2.19 -5.65
C GLU A 35 -18.38 -3.27 -5.94
N ARG A 36 -17.12 -2.94 -5.67
CA ARG A 36 -15.99 -3.85 -5.85
C ARG A 36 -15.24 -4.03 -4.55
N THR A 37 -14.86 -5.26 -4.27
CA THR A 37 -14.05 -5.63 -3.11
C THR A 37 -12.75 -6.25 -3.57
N VAL A 38 -11.64 -5.66 -3.14
CA VAL A 38 -10.28 -6.16 -3.30
C VAL A 38 -9.76 -6.61 -1.95
N VAL A 39 -9.16 -7.80 -1.90
CA VAL A 39 -8.60 -8.37 -0.67
C VAL A 39 -7.15 -8.76 -0.89
N LEU A 40 -6.29 -8.33 0.02
CA LEU A 40 -4.91 -8.78 0.17
C LEU A 40 -4.80 -9.69 1.40
N LEU A 41 -4.46 -10.95 1.19
CA LEU A 41 -3.97 -11.83 2.25
C LEU A 41 -2.46 -11.71 2.32
N TRP A 42 -1.94 -11.41 3.51
CA TRP A 42 -0.51 -11.24 3.76
C TRP A 42 -0.03 -12.18 4.86
N SER A 43 1.07 -12.89 4.64
CA SER A 43 1.76 -13.67 5.67
C SER A 43 3.20 -13.20 5.82
N LYS A 44 3.53 -12.58 6.96
CA LYS A 44 4.89 -12.11 7.27
C LYS A 44 5.89 -13.26 7.37
N ASN A 45 5.44 -14.41 7.88
CA ASN A 45 6.32 -15.53 8.18
C ASN A 45 6.70 -16.34 6.93
N SER A 46 5.72 -16.58 6.06
CA SER A 46 5.92 -17.35 4.82
C SER A 46 6.22 -16.46 3.61
N GLY A 47 6.11 -15.14 3.73
CA GLY A 47 6.23 -14.22 2.58
C GLY A 47 5.06 -14.29 1.59
N THR A 48 4.07 -15.15 1.83
CA THR A 48 2.91 -15.32 0.96
C THR A 48 2.08 -14.04 0.90
N ARG A 49 1.80 -13.56 -0.31
CA ARG A 49 0.77 -12.57 -0.60
C ARG A 49 -0.22 -13.11 -1.63
N GLN A 50 -1.50 -12.89 -1.42
CA GLN A 50 -2.54 -13.26 -2.37
C GLN A 50 -3.51 -12.10 -2.54
N VAL A 51 -3.82 -11.78 -3.80
CA VAL A 51 -4.79 -10.74 -4.15
C VAL A 51 -6.03 -11.40 -4.74
N THR A 52 -7.20 -11.03 -4.23
CA THR A 52 -8.49 -11.44 -4.80
C THR A 52 -9.37 -10.23 -5.05
N GLU A 53 -10.21 -10.30 -6.08
CA GLU A 53 -11.19 -9.28 -6.43
C GLU A 53 -12.54 -9.94 -6.69
N GLY A 54 -13.59 -9.49 -6.00
CA GLY A 54 -14.93 -10.10 -6.12
C GLY A 54 -14.95 -11.60 -5.79
N GLY A 55 -14.07 -12.06 -4.89
CA GLY A 55 -13.89 -13.48 -4.54
C GLY A 55 -13.04 -14.29 -5.52
N ASN A 56 -12.69 -13.73 -6.69
CA ASN A 56 -11.83 -14.40 -7.67
C ASN A 56 -10.36 -14.12 -7.37
N LYS A 57 -9.52 -15.15 -7.51
CA LYS A 57 -8.07 -15.02 -7.35
C LYS A 57 -7.49 -14.26 -8.54
N ILE A 58 -6.85 -13.12 -8.28
CA ILE A 58 -6.21 -12.29 -9.29
C ILE A 58 -4.72 -12.60 -9.36
N ASP A 59 -4.06 -12.64 -8.20
CA ASP A 59 -2.63 -12.89 -8.12
C ASP A 59 -2.26 -13.69 -6.87
N TYR A 60 -1.15 -14.40 -6.96
CA TYR A 60 -0.54 -15.12 -5.87
C TYR A 60 0.98 -15.04 -6.00
N VAL A 61 1.56 -14.31 -5.05
CA VAL A 61 3.00 -14.14 -4.96
C VAL A 61 3.47 -14.87 -3.72
N TYR A 62 4.34 -15.86 -3.95
CA TYR A 62 5.11 -16.48 -2.89
C TYR A 62 6.57 -16.07 -3.06
N GLU A 63 7.08 -15.27 -2.13
CA GLU A 63 8.51 -14.96 -2.05
C GLU A 63 9.15 -15.82 -0.97
N GLU A 64 10.00 -16.77 -1.38
CA GLU A 64 10.83 -17.57 -0.47
C GLU A 64 11.78 -16.70 0.37
N THR A 65 12.18 -15.56 -0.18
CA THR A 65 13.08 -14.64 0.50
C THR A 65 12.28 -13.66 1.35
N LYS A 66 12.39 -13.82 2.67
CA LYS A 66 11.85 -12.92 3.72
C LYS A 66 12.36 -11.46 3.63
N THR A 67 13.09 -11.11 2.58
CA THR A 67 13.83 -9.86 2.40
C THR A 67 12.96 -8.76 1.80
N GLY A 68 11.93 -9.12 1.02
CA GLY A 68 10.90 -8.19 0.55
C GLY A 68 9.87 -7.90 1.63
N ASN A 69 10.04 -6.85 2.44
CA ASN A 69 8.95 -6.37 3.32
C ASN A 69 7.95 -5.47 2.58
N PHE A 70 8.16 -5.24 1.28
CA PHE A 70 7.37 -4.37 0.43
C PHE A 70 6.74 -5.18 -0.70
N PHE A 71 5.47 -4.92 -0.98
CA PHE A 71 4.69 -5.53 -2.03
C PHE A 71 4.14 -4.44 -2.94
N PHE A 72 4.20 -4.73 -4.24
CA PHE A 72 3.80 -3.83 -5.30
C PHE A 72 3.14 -4.68 -6.37
N HIS A 73 1.85 -4.45 -6.63
CA HIS A 73 1.10 -5.23 -7.60
C HIS A 73 0.09 -4.37 -8.35
N LYS A 74 0.29 -4.22 -9.66
CA LYS A 74 -0.56 -3.44 -10.58
C LYS A 74 -1.30 -4.41 -11.50
N TRP A 75 -2.58 -4.17 -11.73
CA TRP A 75 -3.38 -4.89 -12.72
C TRP A 75 -4.52 -4.03 -13.24
N ASP A 76 -4.99 -4.34 -14.44
CA ASP A 76 -6.19 -3.75 -15.01
C ASP A 76 -7.37 -4.70 -14.76
N SER A 77 -8.46 -4.19 -14.20
CA SER A 77 -9.71 -4.91 -13.95
C SER A 77 -10.86 -4.24 -14.68
N ARG A 78 -11.22 -4.80 -15.83
CA ARG A 78 -12.21 -4.25 -16.78
C ARG A 78 -11.85 -2.82 -17.19
N ASP A 79 -12.48 -1.84 -16.55
CA ASP A 79 -12.43 -0.40 -16.78
C ASP A 79 -11.71 0.37 -15.65
N VAL A 80 -11.11 -0.35 -14.70
CA VAL A 80 -10.42 0.21 -13.53
C VAL A 80 -8.98 -0.28 -13.49
N LYS A 81 -8.04 0.65 -13.33
CA LYS A 81 -6.63 0.35 -13.04
C LYS A 81 -6.44 0.25 -11.54
N LEU A 82 -5.96 -0.88 -11.08
CA LEU A 82 -5.78 -1.17 -9.67
C LEU A 82 -4.31 -1.37 -9.35
N HIS A 83 -3.92 -0.89 -8.17
CA HIS A 83 -2.55 -1.01 -7.71
C HIS A 83 -2.51 -1.13 -6.19
N ILE A 84 -1.89 -2.19 -5.68
CA ILE A 84 -1.63 -2.34 -4.25
C ILE A 84 -0.17 -1.99 -3.99
N ILE A 85 0.03 -1.12 -2.99
CA ILE A 85 1.31 -0.95 -2.31
C ILE A 85 1.13 -1.33 -0.85
N ALA A 86 2.02 -2.19 -0.36
CA ALA A 86 1.95 -2.67 1.00
C ALA A 86 3.34 -2.83 1.58
N SER A 87 3.51 -2.49 2.86
CA SER A 87 4.75 -2.74 3.58
C SER A 87 4.46 -3.29 4.96
N SER A 88 5.14 -4.38 5.33
CA SER A 88 5.06 -4.95 6.69
C SER A 88 5.91 -4.20 7.72
N ARG A 89 6.74 -3.25 7.25
CA ARG A 89 7.58 -2.38 8.07
C ARG A 89 7.45 -0.94 7.61
N THR A 90 7.28 -0.04 8.56
CA THR A 90 7.48 1.39 8.31
C THR A 90 8.96 1.66 8.03
N PRO A 91 9.31 2.42 6.98
CA PRO A 91 10.70 2.71 6.64
C PRO A 91 11.47 3.22 7.86
N ALA A 92 12.60 2.57 8.19
CA ALA A 92 13.34 2.82 9.43
C ALA A 92 13.80 4.28 9.59
N LYS A 93 14.02 4.99 8.48
CA LYS A 93 14.41 6.41 8.45
C LYS A 93 13.26 7.36 8.78
N CYS A 94 12.01 6.92 8.66
CA CYS A 94 10.84 7.75 8.93
C CYS A 94 10.33 7.61 10.37
N LYS A 95 10.75 6.58 11.13
CA LYS A 95 10.19 6.22 12.45
C LYS A 95 10.04 7.34 13.47
N LYS A 96 10.80 8.43 13.37
CA LYS A 96 10.71 9.60 14.29
C LYS A 96 9.75 10.71 13.81
N VAL A 97 9.19 10.59 12.62
CA VAL A 97 8.39 11.62 11.92
C VAL A 97 7.18 10.98 11.19
N LEU A 98 6.68 9.86 11.71
CA LEU A 98 5.46 9.25 11.18
C LEU A 98 4.28 9.74 11.99
N CYS A 99 3.15 9.92 11.33
CA CYS A 99 1.89 10.07 12.02
C CYS A 99 1.51 8.75 12.73
N ASP A 100 0.79 8.85 13.85
CA ASP A 100 0.36 7.69 14.66
C ASP A 100 -0.55 6.72 13.87
N ASN A 101 -1.13 7.18 12.76
CA ASN A 101 -2.07 6.43 11.93
C ASN A 101 -1.50 6.11 10.53
N PHE A 102 -0.20 5.84 10.44
CA PHE A 102 0.45 5.54 9.16
C PHE A 102 -0.22 4.37 8.43
N ILE A 103 -0.63 4.59 7.18
CA ILE A 103 -1.28 3.57 6.36
C ILE A 103 -0.24 2.66 5.71
N GLU A 104 -0.06 1.46 6.28
CA GLU A 104 0.90 0.45 5.81
C GLU A 104 0.49 -0.27 4.51
N PHE A 105 -0.82 -0.36 4.28
CA PHE A 105 -1.44 -1.08 3.16
C PHE A 105 -2.39 -0.14 2.46
N GLU A 106 -2.13 0.15 1.19
CA GLU A 106 -2.93 1.06 0.39
C GLU A 106 -3.31 0.43 -0.95
N LEU A 107 -4.59 0.58 -1.30
CA LEU A 107 -5.09 0.34 -2.65
C LEU A 107 -5.14 1.66 -3.38
N ILE A 108 -4.74 1.67 -4.65
CA ILE A 108 -4.81 2.83 -5.53
C ILE A 108 -5.74 2.45 -6.68
N VAL A 109 -6.77 3.29 -6.88
CA VAL A 109 -7.81 3.11 -7.88
C VAL A 109 -7.69 4.24 -8.89
N ASN A 110 -7.38 3.91 -10.15
CA ASN A 110 -7.14 4.89 -11.22
C ASN A 110 -6.15 6.00 -10.81
N GLY A 111 -5.12 5.63 -10.04
CA GLY A 111 -4.07 6.56 -9.56
C GLY A 111 -4.42 7.34 -8.30
N GLN A 112 -5.62 7.19 -7.74
CA GLN A 112 -6.01 7.79 -6.47
C GLN A 112 -5.90 6.77 -5.32
N PRO A 113 -5.18 7.08 -4.23
CA PRO A 113 -5.13 6.19 -3.07
C PRO A 113 -6.51 6.11 -2.41
N PHE A 114 -6.90 4.91 -1.97
CA PHE A 114 -8.20 4.61 -1.38
C PHE A 114 -8.50 5.51 -0.19
N SER A 115 -7.50 5.75 0.66
CA SER A 115 -7.57 6.67 1.80
C SER A 115 -7.96 8.11 1.45
N LYS A 116 -7.80 8.53 0.19
CA LYS A 116 -8.15 9.87 -0.31
C LYS A 116 -9.40 9.88 -1.19
N LEU A 117 -10.08 8.73 -1.35
CA LEU A 117 -11.37 8.68 -2.04
C LEU A 117 -12.49 9.24 -1.15
N PRO A 118 -13.49 9.94 -1.70
CA PRO A 118 -14.64 10.39 -0.91
C PRO A 118 -15.39 9.20 -0.30
N HIS A 119 -15.85 9.32 0.95
CA HIS A 119 -16.68 8.27 1.56
C HIS A 119 -18.06 8.21 0.90
N GLN A 120 -18.59 6.99 0.74
CA GLN A 120 -19.93 6.77 0.18
C GLN A 120 -21.02 7.42 1.02
N ASP A 121 -20.91 7.36 2.33
CA ASP A 121 -21.85 7.90 3.31
C ASP A 121 -21.80 9.45 3.41
N GLY A 122 -20.88 10.09 2.69
CA GLY A 122 -20.68 11.54 2.72
C GLY A 122 -19.88 12.03 3.93
N THR A 123 -19.37 11.13 4.79
CA THR A 123 -18.46 11.49 5.87
C THR A 123 -17.21 12.17 5.26
N PRO A 124 -16.77 13.33 5.79
CA PRO A 124 -15.57 13.98 5.29
C PRO A 124 -14.34 13.11 5.55
N LEU A 125 -13.37 13.17 4.63
CA LEU A 125 -12.08 12.54 4.83
C LEU A 125 -11.42 13.09 6.11
N PRO A 126 -10.82 12.23 6.94
CA PRO A 126 -10.12 12.69 8.13
C PRO A 126 -9.00 13.65 7.74
N SER A 127 -8.87 14.77 8.45
CA SER A 127 -7.76 15.69 8.24
C SER A 127 -6.44 14.97 8.54
N GLU A 128 -5.49 15.10 7.62
CA GLU A 128 -4.10 14.67 7.80
C GLU A 128 -3.52 15.40 9.04
N LYS A 129 -3.07 14.64 10.04
CA LYS A 129 -2.55 15.15 11.31
C LYS A 129 -1.10 14.71 11.51
N GLY A 130 -0.26 15.67 11.87
CA GLY A 130 1.13 15.46 12.22
C GLY A 130 2.10 15.77 11.07
N PRO A 131 3.38 16.01 11.37
CA PRO A 131 4.40 16.20 10.35
C PRO A 131 4.77 14.86 9.70
N GLY A 132 4.95 14.84 8.38
CA GLY A 132 5.50 13.69 7.64
C GLY A 132 4.49 12.92 6.79
N PRO A 133 4.88 11.75 6.23
CA PRO A 133 4.03 10.95 5.36
C PRO A 133 2.92 10.26 6.17
N HIS A 134 1.70 10.25 5.63
CA HIS A 134 0.52 9.68 6.26
C HIS A 134 0.28 8.22 5.86
N GLY A 135 0.95 7.75 4.82
CA GLY A 135 0.91 6.36 4.41
C GLY A 135 2.03 5.97 3.48
N ILE A 136 2.05 4.68 3.13
CA ILE A 136 3.01 4.11 2.19
C ILE A 136 2.91 4.76 0.81
N PHE A 137 1.75 5.31 0.45
CA PHE A 137 1.58 6.10 -0.76
C PHE A 137 2.50 7.31 -0.81
N ASP A 138 2.52 8.15 0.23
CA ASP A 138 3.33 9.37 0.25
C ASP A 138 4.84 9.06 0.26
N VAL A 139 5.22 7.86 0.72
CA VAL A 139 6.62 7.39 0.70
C VAL A 139 7.02 6.93 -0.69
N VAL A 140 6.16 6.16 -1.37
CA VAL A 140 6.46 5.58 -2.69
C VAL A 140 6.28 6.61 -3.79
N TYR A 141 5.32 7.52 -3.63
CA TYR A 141 4.92 8.54 -4.59
C TYR A 141 4.99 9.95 -3.99
N PRO A 142 6.19 10.42 -3.56
CA PRO A 142 6.34 11.73 -2.91
C PRO A 142 6.00 12.91 -3.83
N GLN A 143 6.00 12.69 -5.16
CA GLN A 143 5.66 13.69 -6.18
C GLN A 143 4.25 13.46 -6.78
N GLY A 144 3.46 12.56 -6.19
CA GLY A 144 2.20 12.10 -6.75
C GLY A 144 2.33 10.80 -7.56
N TYR A 145 1.18 10.23 -7.91
CA TYR A 145 1.10 8.91 -8.54
C TYR A 145 1.72 8.90 -9.93
N ASP A 146 2.66 7.98 -10.15
CA ASP A 146 3.24 7.71 -11.46
C ASP A 146 2.82 6.31 -11.95
N VAL A 147 2.06 6.29 -13.05
CA VAL A 147 1.58 5.06 -13.68
C VAL A 147 2.73 4.21 -14.22
N ASN A 148 3.79 4.84 -14.70
CA ASN A 148 4.96 4.20 -15.29
C ASN A 148 6.00 3.81 -14.26
N PHE A 149 5.84 4.23 -13.00
CA PHE A 149 6.67 3.75 -11.91
C PHE A 149 6.56 2.24 -11.83
N THR A 150 7.56 1.56 -12.36
CA THR A 150 7.87 0.18 -12.06
C THR A 150 8.99 0.27 -11.03
N LYS A 151 8.86 -0.49 -9.95
CA LYS A 151 10.04 -0.71 -9.11
C LYS A 151 10.99 -1.58 -9.95
N GLU A 152 11.88 -0.97 -10.74
CA GLU A 152 13.10 -1.67 -11.15
C GLU A 152 13.79 -2.05 -9.85
N ALA A 153 13.69 -3.32 -9.47
CA ALA A 153 14.38 -3.81 -8.30
C ALA A 153 15.89 -3.75 -8.58
N PRO A 154 16.71 -3.05 -7.79
CA PRO A 154 18.08 -3.53 -7.62
C PRO A 154 17.96 -4.83 -6.82
N CYS A 155 17.79 -5.93 -7.54
CA CYS A 155 18.29 -7.21 -7.07
C CYS A 155 19.68 -7.37 -7.72
N PRO A 156 20.78 -6.90 -7.10
CA PRO A 156 22.04 -7.56 -7.34
C PRO A 156 21.95 -8.92 -6.65
N SER A 157 21.61 -9.95 -7.42
CA SER A 157 22.09 -11.27 -7.12
C SER A 157 23.62 -11.24 -7.24
N HIS A 158 24.28 -11.76 -6.20
CA HIS A 158 25.70 -12.03 -6.06
C HIS A 158 26.65 -10.87 -5.74
N GLY A 159 27.34 -11.04 -4.61
CA GLY A 159 28.63 -10.43 -4.33
C GLY A 159 28.71 -9.82 -2.93
N LYS A 160 29.49 -10.44 -2.05
CA LYS A 160 30.00 -9.76 -0.85
C LYS A 160 30.63 -8.43 -1.29
N GLY A 161 30.14 -7.30 -0.78
CA GLY A 161 30.77 -6.00 -1.01
C GLY A 161 29.81 -4.84 -0.79
N ASP A 162 30.03 -4.14 0.31
CA ASP A 162 29.71 -2.74 0.56
C ASP A 162 28.26 -2.25 0.55
N LEU A 163 27.84 -1.95 1.77
CA LEU A 163 26.63 -1.27 2.18
C LEU A 163 26.69 0.23 1.82
N HIS A 164 26.45 0.60 0.57
CA HIS A 164 26.18 2.01 0.24
C HIS A 164 25.02 2.16 -0.76
N SER A 165 24.11 3.07 -0.40
CA SER A 165 23.16 3.77 -1.27
C SER A 165 21.86 3.05 -1.69
N VAL A 166 20.86 3.12 -0.81
CA VAL A 166 19.51 3.49 -1.26
C VAL A 166 19.43 5.01 -1.10
N VAL A 167 19.62 5.74 -2.20
CA VAL A 167 19.35 7.19 -2.26
C VAL A 167 17.84 7.34 -2.44
N LEU A 168 17.13 7.50 -1.32
CA LEU A 168 15.85 8.20 -1.37
C LEU A 168 16.15 9.66 -1.73
N PRO A 169 15.32 10.34 -2.55
CA PRO A 169 15.45 11.77 -2.74
C PRO A 169 15.45 12.44 -1.35
N SER A 170 16.47 13.26 -1.10
CA SER A 170 16.60 14.03 0.12
C SER A 170 15.37 14.92 0.26
N TYR A 171 14.57 14.72 1.32
CA TYR A 171 13.51 15.64 1.69
C TYR A 171 14.11 17.03 1.88
N PRO A 172 13.61 18.09 1.21
CA PRO A 172 13.97 19.44 1.59
C PRO A 172 13.49 19.68 3.03
N PRO A 173 14.24 20.43 3.85
CA PRO A 173 13.81 20.77 5.19
C PRO A 173 12.49 21.52 5.14
N ILE A 174 11.54 21.10 5.97
CA ILE A 174 10.25 21.80 6.17
C ILE A 174 10.58 23.16 6.80
N PRO A 175 10.15 24.30 6.21
CA PRO A 175 10.32 25.60 6.85
C PRO A 175 9.51 25.65 8.15
N ALA A 176 10.17 26.06 9.24
CA ALA A 176 9.48 26.37 10.49
C ALA A 176 8.67 27.65 10.30
N HIS A 177 7.38 27.60 10.64
CA HIS A 177 6.52 28.77 10.83
C HIS A 177 6.43 29.09 12.33
#